data_AF-N8WNG7-F1
#
_entry.id   AF-N8WNG7-F1
#
_cell.length_a   1.000
_cell.length_b   1.000
_cell.length_c   1.000
_cell.angle_alpha   90.00
_cell.angle_beta   90.00
_cell.angle_gamma   90.00
#
_symmetry.space_group_name_H-M   'P 1'
#
loop_
_entity.id
_entity.type
_entity.pdbx_description
1 polymer ?
#
loop_
_entity_poly.entity_id
_entity_poly.type
_entity_poly.pdbx_seq_one_letter_code
_entity_poly.pdbx_strand_id
1 'polypeptide(L)'
;MRHLSSFVRVLAVSFTFLVAPAVFADAASVKEADALIKDDIANAQVLIEMCPNLIGKNAKFDQNIKKMVGSYLGSYSDKSASLESLQKDAEFNTLLKDARQAATEVDKAEQKAVCEEVLNFEG
;
A
#
# COMPACT_ATOMS: atom_id res chain seq x y z
N MET A 1 -40.70 30.73 -30.84
CA MET A 1 -41.13 30.08 -32.08
C MET A 1 -40.47 28.71 -32.17
N ARG A 2 -41.29 27.66 -32.29
CA ARG A 2 -40.90 26.28 -32.65
C ARG A 2 -40.39 26.27 -34.09
N HIS A 3 -39.37 25.45 -34.40
CA HIS A 3 -39.20 24.67 -35.65
C HIS A 3 -37.88 23.89 -35.51
N LEU A 4 -37.94 22.63 -35.09
CA LEU A 4 -38.06 21.42 -35.93
C LEU A 4 -36.70 20.89 -36.39
N SER A 5 -36.23 19.92 -35.58
CA SER A 5 -35.49 18.71 -35.94
C SER A 5 -35.40 18.41 -37.45
N SER A 6 -34.18 18.17 -37.94
CA SER A 6 -33.83 17.03 -38.78
C SER A 6 -32.37 17.15 -39.23
N PHE A 7 -31.47 16.36 -38.64
CA PHE A 7 -30.37 15.72 -39.37
C PHE A 7 -29.66 14.69 -38.47
N VAL A 8 -30.43 13.70 -38.02
CA VAL A 8 -29.84 12.43 -37.58
C VAL A 8 -29.36 11.73 -38.85
N ARG A 9 -28.06 11.84 -39.15
CA ARG A 9 -27.39 11.01 -40.16
C ARG A 9 -26.11 10.42 -39.58
N VAL A 10 -26.29 9.24 -38.98
CA VAL A 10 -25.48 8.03 -39.15
C VAL A 10 -23.99 8.26 -39.45
N LEU A 11 -23.17 8.22 -38.41
CA LEU A 11 -21.81 7.69 -38.48
C LEU A 11 -21.76 6.43 -37.63
N ALA A 12 -22.09 5.30 -38.25
CA ALA A 12 -21.86 3.98 -37.68
C ALA A 12 -20.36 3.70 -37.73
N VAL A 13 -19.66 3.95 -36.61
CA VAL A 13 -18.29 3.49 -36.42
C VAL A 13 -18.35 2.05 -35.96
N SER A 14 -17.99 1.12 -36.84
CA SER A 14 -17.86 -0.30 -36.54
C SER A 14 -16.73 -0.49 -35.53
N PHE A 15 -17.06 -0.66 -34.26
CA PHE A 15 -16.10 -1.04 -33.23
C PHE A 15 -15.80 -2.54 -33.37
N THR A 16 -14.79 -2.90 -34.17
CA THR A 16 -14.22 -4.24 -34.09
C THR A 16 -13.51 -4.35 -32.74
N PHE A 17 -14.21 -4.89 -31.74
CA PHE A 17 -13.60 -5.40 -30.52
C PHE A 17 -12.63 -6.52 -30.93
N LEU A 18 -11.34 -6.19 -31.02
CA LEU A 18 -10.28 -7.18 -30.91
C LEU A 18 -10.33 -7.70 -29.48
N VAL A 19 -10.97 -8.86 -29.30
CA VAL A 19 -10.98 -9.58 -28.02
C VAL A 19 -9.57 -10.13 -27.82
N ALA A 20 -8.69 -9.35 -27.22
CA ALA A 20 -7.44 -9.87 -26.68
C ALA A 20 -7.80 -10.87 -25.56
N PRO A 21 -7.17 -12.05 -25.48
CA PRO A 21 -7.43 -12.98 -24.41
C PRO A 21 -7.01 -12.36 -23.07
N ALA A 22 -7.99 -12.12 -22.21
CA ALA A 22 -7.84 -11.58 -20.86
C ALA A 22 -7.30 -12.64 -19.89
N VAL A 23 -6.09 -13.17 -20.15
CA VAL A 23 -5.54 -14.33 -19.39
C VAL A 23 -4.29 -14.01 -18.56
N PHE A 24 -3.90 -12.74 -18.42
CA PHE A 24 -2.77 -12.31 -17.57
C PHE A 24 -3.13 -11.31 -16.47
N ALA A 25 -4.41 -11.02 -16.24
CA ALA A 25 -4.82 -10.01 -15.26
C ALA A 25 -4.61 -10.45 -13.79
N ASP A 26 -4.73 -11.75 -13.50
CA ASP A 26 -4.75 -12.27 -12.12
C ASP A 26 -3.35 -12.39 -11.50
N ALA A 27 -2.34 -12.84 -12.26
CA ALA A 27 -0.97 -12.92 -11.75
C ALA A 27 -0.30 -11.54 -11.61
N ALA A 28 -0.62 -10.60 -12.52
CA ALA A 28 -0.13 -9.23 -12.44
C ALA A 28 -0.71 -8.50 -11.22
N SER A 29 -2.01 -8.67 -10.94
CA SER A 29 -2.65 -8.04 -9.78
C SER A 29 -2.14 -8.57 -8.44
N VAL A 30 -1.83 -9.87 -8.34
CA VAL A 30 -1.21 -10.45 -7.12
C VAL A 30 0.17 -9.86 -6.88
N LYS A 31 0.99 -9.72 -7.93
CA LYS A 31 2.34 -9.14 -7.79
C LYS A 31 2.30 -7.67 -7.36
N GLU A 32 1.36 -6.90 -7.91
CA GLU A 32 1.14 -5.51 -7.51
C GLU A 32 0.67 -5.41 -6.05
N ALA A 33 -0.26 -6.28 -5.63
CA ALA A 33 -0.70 -6.35 -4.24
C ALA A 33 0.44 -6.72 -3.28
N ASP A 34 1.28 -7.69 -3.65
CA ASP A 34 2.45 -8.08 -2.87
C ASP A 34 3.48 -6.95 -2.75
N ALA A 35 3.69 -6.17 -3.81
CA ALA A 35 4.58 -5.01 -3.78
C ALA A 35 4.06 -3.93 -2.82
N LEU A 36 2.76 -3.64 -2.83
CA LEU A 36 2.13 -2.71 -1.88
C LEU A 36 2.24 -3.23 -0.44
N ILE A 37 2.04 -4.52 -0.22
CA ILE A 37 2.18 -5.14 1.10
C ILE A 37 3.63 -5.03 1.61
N LYS A 38 4.64 -5.21 0.75
CA LYS A 38 6.04 -4.99 1.13
C LYS A 38 6.29 -3.53 1.52
N ASP A 39 5.71 -2.58 0.80
CA ASP A 39 5.82 -1.15 1.10
C ASP A 39 5.14 -0.80 2.43
N ASP A 40 3.94 -1.33 2.70
CA ASP A 40 3.23 -1.17 3.97
C ASP A 40 4.04 -1.73 5.16
N ILE A 41 4.65 -2.90 4.99
CA ILE A 41 5.51 -3.51 6.02
C ILE A 41 6.80 -2.68 6.22
N ALA A 42 7.38 -2.13 5.14
CA ALA A 42 8.54 -1.26 5.22
C ALA A 42 8.22 0.04 5.99
N ASN A 43 7.08 0.67 5.70
CA ASN A 43 6.60 1.84 6.44
C ASN A 43 6.33 1.52 7.92
N ALA A 44 5.69 0.38 8.22
CA ALA A 44 5.49 -0.07 9.59
C ALA A 44 6.83 -0.28 10.33
N GLN A 45 7.86 -0.78 9.66
CA GLN A 45 9.21 -0.91 10.23
C GLN A 45 9.83 0.44 10.57
N VAL A 46 9.62 1.47 9.74
CA VAL A 46 10.06 2.84 10.04
C VAL A 46 9.35 3.40 11.27
N LEU A 47 8.04 3.15 11.41
CA LEU A 47 7.30 3.53 12.63
C LEU A 47 7.90 2.86 13.88
N ILE A 48 8.28 1.59 13.81
CA ILE A 48 8.97 0.89 14.91
C ILE A 48 10.30 1.58 15.28
N GLU A 49 11.03 2.11 14.30
CA GLU A 49 12.31 2.79 14.51
C GLU A 49 12.15 4.19 15.14
N MET A 50 11.16 4.96 14.69
CA MET A 50 11.02 6.37 15.06
C MET A 50 10.07 6.63 16.24
N CYS A 51 8.95 5.90 16.33
CA CYS A 51 7.88 6.22 17.28
C CYS A 51 8.30 6.13 18.75
N PRO A 52 9.15 5.18 19.19
CA PRO A 52 9.64 5.16 20.57
C PRO A 52 10.33 6.47 21.01
N ASN A 53 10.90 7.22 20.07
CA ASN A 53 11.54 8.52 20.34
C ASN A 53 10.54 9.70 20.35
N LEU A 54 9.35 9.53 19.78
CA LEU A 54 8.34 10.59 19.63
C LEU A 54 7.21 10.49 20.67
N ILE A 55 6.78 9.28 20.99
CA ILE A 55 5.69 9.00 21.94
C ILE A 55 6.17 8.26 23.20
N GLY A 56 7.48 7.98 23.31
CA GLY A 56 8.06 7.14 24.36
C GLY A 56 7.85 5.65 24.11
N LYS A 57 8.55 4.81 24.86
CA LYS A 57 8.33 3.35 24.84
C LYS A 57 6.89 3.06 25.29
N ASN A 58 6.11 2.40 24.44
CA ASN A 58 4.68 2.20 24.67
C ASN A 58 4.26 0.78 24.25
N ALA A 59 3.87 -0.05 25.22
CA ALA A 59 3.49 -1.43 24.96
C ALA A 59 2.25 -1.57 24.06
N LYS A 60 1.33 -0.58 24.08
CA LYS A 60 0.16 -0.55 23.19
C LYS A 60 0.60 -0.33 21.74
N PHE A 61 1.56 0.57 21.52
CA PHE A 61 2.18 0.76 20.21
C PHE A 61 2.82 -0.54 19.72
N ASP A 62 3.68 -1.15 20.54
CA ASP A 62 4.37 -2.40 20.20
C ASP A 62 3.39 -3.53 19.83
N GLN A 63 2.29 -3.65 20.58
CA GLN A 63 1.24 -4.61 20.30
C GLN A 63 0.51 -4.31 18.98
N ASN A 64 0.11 -3.06 18.78
CA ASN A 64 -0.69 -2.65 17.62
C ASN A 64 0.10 -2.72 16.32
N ILE A 65 1.35 -2.24 16.33
CA ILE A 65 2.20 -2.31 15.13
C ILE A 65 2.52 -3.76 14.76
N LYS A 66 2.68 -4.66 15.74
CA LYS A 66 2.81 -6.10 15.50
C LYS A 66 1.56 -6.71 14.88
N LYS A 67 0.36 -6.30 15.31
CA LYS A 67 -0.90 -6.72 14.67
C LYS A 67 -0.99 -6.23 13.23
N MET A 68 -0.61 -4.98 12.98
CA MET A 68 -0.60 -4.37 11.65
C MET A 68 0.30 -5.16 10.69
N VAL A 69 1.56 -5.39 11.07
CA VAL A 69 2.51 -6.22 10.30
C VAL A 69 1.98 -7.64 10.10
N GLY A 70 1.38 -8.23 11.13
CA GLY A 70 0.74 -9.55 11.03
C GLY A 70 -0.41 -9.59 10.02
N SER A 71 -1.23 -8.54 9.94
CA SER A 71 -2.33 -8.41 8.98
C SER A 71 -1.82 -8.31 7.53
N TYR A 72 -0.78 -7.50 7.32
CA TYR A 72 -0.10 -7.37 6.03
C TYR A 72 0.50 -8.71 5.56
N LEU A 73 1.26 -9.40 6.43
CA LEU A 73 1.80 -10.73 6.14
C LEU A 73 0.71 -11.77 5.90
N GLY A 74 -0.42 -11.68 6.62
CA GLY A 74 -1.58 -12.54 6.40
C GLY A 74 -2.19 -12.38 5.00
N SER A 75 -2.07 -11.20 4.41
CA SER A 75 -2.56 -10.86 3.07
C SER A 75 -1.52 -11.14 1.96
N TYR A 76 -0.23 -11.17 2.30
CA TYR A 76 0.87 -11.43 1.37
C TYR A 76 0.77 -12.82 0.72
N SER A 77 1.07 -12.95 -0.58
CA SER A 77 0.84 -14.21 -1.30
C SER A 77 1.70 -15.37 -0.77
N ASP A 78 2.95 -15.10 -0.40
CA ASP A 78 3.84 -16.07 0.24
C ASP A 78 3.55 -16.16 1.74
N LYS A 79 2.74 -17.16 2.12
CA LYS A 79 2.35 -17.39 3.51
C LYS A 79 3.47 -17.88 4.42
N SER A 80 4.64 -18.19 3.86
CA SER A 80 5.84 -18.53 4.63
C SER A 80 6.71 -17.31 4.96
N ALA A 81 6.41 -16.17 4.35
CA ALA A 81 7.15 -14.93 4.59
C ALA A 81 7.03 -14.49 6.05
N SER A 82 8.13 -13.97 6.57
CA SER A 82 8.21 -13.29 7.85
C SER A 82 8.90 -11.94 7.66
N LEU A 83 8.84 -11.09 8.67
CA LEU A 83 9.59 -9.84 8.64
C LEU A 83 11.10 -10.10 8.46
N GLU A 84 11.64 -11.15 9.10
CA GLU A 84 13.03 -11.54 8.97
C GLU A 84 13.39 -12.07 7.57
N SER A 85 12.46 -12.70 6.86
CA SER A 85 12.69 -13.11 5.47
C SER A 85 12.65 -11.91 4.53
N LEU A 86 11.71 -10.99 4.73
CA LEU A 86 11.60 -9.75 3.96
C LEU A 86 12.82 -8.85 4.15
N GLN A 87 13.38 -8.76 5.35
CA GLN A 87 14.63 -8.00 5.59
C GLN A 87 15.84 -8.53 4.81
N LYS A 88 15.78 -9.75 4.25
CA LYS A 88 16.82 -10.32 3.36
C LYS A 88 16.52 -10.06 1.87
N ASP A 89 15.34 -9.57 1.55
CA ASP A 89 14.89 -9.26 0.19
C ASP A 89 15.40 -7.89 -0.25
N ALA A 90 16.00 -7.80 -1.45
CA ALA A 90 16.65 -6.58 -1.92
C ALA A 90 15.63 -5.47 -2.26
N GLU A 91 14.46 -5.86 -2.78
CA GLU A 91 13.36 -4.93 -3.08
C GLU A 91 12.81 -4.34 -1.77
N PHE A 92 12.53 -5.18 -0.77
CA PHE A 92 12.11 -4.73 0.55
C PHE A 92 13.12 -3.76 1.19
N ASN A 93 14.43 -4.04 1.08
CA ASN A 93 15.46 -3.13 1.60
C ASN A 93 15.49 -1.78 0.86
N THR A 94 15.13 -1.76 -0.42
CA THR A 94 14.99 -0.51 -1.19
C THR A 94 13.78 0.28 -0.67
N LEU A 95 12.63 -0.38 -0.53
CA LEU A 95 11.41 0.24 0.04
C LEU A 95 11.65 0.76 1.47
N LEU A 96 12.34 0.00 2.31
CA LEU A 96 12.67 0.42 3.67
C LEU A 96 13.60 1.65 3.69
N LYS A 97 14.54 1.73 2.75
CA LYS A 97 15.39 2.92 2.62
C LYS A 97 14.55 4.13 2.19
N ASP A 98 13.66 3.95 1.22
CA ASP A 98 12.82 5.02 0.70
C ASP A 98 11.83 5.51 1.77
N ALA A 99 11.20 4.59 2.51
CA ALA A 99 10.34 4.88 3.65
C ALA A 99 11.08 5.65 4.75
N ARG A 100 12.32 5.27 5.07
CA ARG A 100 13.16 6.03 6.03
C ARG A 100 13.42 7.43 5.54
N GLN A 101 13.74 7.60 4.25
CA GLN A 101 13.97 8.92 3.67
C GLN A 101 12.70 9.77 3.72
N ALA A 102 11.56 9.23 3.28
CA ALA A 102 10.26 9.91 3.32
C ALA A 102 9.92 10.36 4.74
N ALA A 103 10.16 9.52 5.75
CA ALA A 103 9.95 9.91 7.15
C ALA A 103 10.79 11.12 7.55
N THR A 104 12.01 11.29 7.03
CA THR A 104 12.83 12.48 7.34
C THR A 104 12.32 13.78 6.71
N GLU A 105 11.50 13.68 5.68
CA GLU A 105 10.91 14.84 4.97
C GLU A 105 9.63 15.34 5.67
N VAL A 106 9.06 14.53 6.57
CA VAL A 106 7.88 14.85 7.39
C VAL A 106 8.32 15.54 8.68
N ASP A 107 7.61 16.59 9.09
CA ASP A 107 7.95 17.28 10.32
C ASP A 107 7.63 16.45 11.58
N LYS A 108 8.28 16.76 12.70
CA LYS A 108 8.17 15.95 13.93
C LYS A 108 6.75 15.90 14.51
N ALA A 109 5.92 16.92 14.29
CA ALA A 109 4.56 16.93 14.79
C ALA A 109 3.69 15.98 13.97
N GLU A 110 3.83 15.99 12.64
CA GLU A 110 3.17 15.04 11.74
C GLU A 110 3.65 13.60 12.01
N GLN A 111 4.96 13.40 12.15
CA GLN A 111 5.54 12.11 12.55
C GLN A 111 4.92 11.58 13.85
N LYS A 112 4.76 12.44 14.86
CA LYS A 112 4.15 12.07 16.15
C LYS A 112 2.67 11.71 16.00
N ALA A 113 1.93 12.43 15.15
CA ALA A 113 0.53 12.15 14.89
C ALA A 113 0.34 10.74 14.32
N VAL A 114 1.17 10.34 13.33
CA VAL A 114 1.13 8.98 12.77
C VAL A 114 1.44 7.92 13.84
N CYS A 115 2.40 8.17 14.73
CA CYS A 115 2.66 7.27 15.86
C CYS A 115 1.46 7.15 16.83
N GLU A 116 0.72 8.24 17.03
CA GLU A 116 -0.50 8.25 17.85
C GLU A 116 -1.68 7.55 17.16
N GLU A 117 -1.75 7.56 15.83
CA GLU A 117 -2.74 6.78 15.06
C GLU A 117 -2.55 5.28 15.29
N VAL A 118 -1.31 4.79 15.33
CA VAL A 118 -1.02 3.38 15.64
C VAL A 118 -1.50 2.99 17.04
N LEU A 119 -1.48 3.91 18.01
CA LEU A 119 -2.05 3.64 19.35
C LEU A 119 -3.56 3.40 19.32
N ASN A 120 -4.25 3.88 18.29
CA ASN A 120 -5.69 3.75 18.12
C ASN A 120 -6.07 2.74 17.04
N PHE A 121 -5.11 1.95 16.56
CA PHE A 121 -5.38 0.87 15.61
C PHE A 121 -6.29 -0.20 16.23
N GLU A 122 -7.43 -0.46 15.57
CA GLU A 122 -8.48 -1.42 16.01
C GLU A 122 -8.46 -2.74 15.24
N GLY A 123 -7.43 -2.99 14.43
CA GLY A 123 -7.41 -4.11 13.47
C GLY A 123 -7.60 -5.50 14.03
#